data_AF-A0A7V5FSX0-F1
#
_entry.id   AF-A0A7V5FSX0-F1
#
_cell.length_a   1.000
_cell.length_b   1.000
_cell.length_c   1.000
_cell.angle_alpha   90.00
_cell.angle_beta   90.00
_cell.angle_gamma   90.00
#
_symmetry.space_group_name_H-M   'P 1'
#
loop_
_entity.id
_entity.type
_entity.pdbx_description
1 polymer ?
#
loop_
_entity_poly.entity_id
_entity_poly.type
_entity_poly.pdbx_seq_one_letter_code
_entity_poly.pdbx_strand_id
1 'polypeptide(L)'
;MKLRTVFFAVVMLCMFIAQSVTAEEHKVEHKSGIVLAMFGTTVEPALQGLLNIKEKMAKAYPDTPVRFAFTSNIIRKIWQKRAADPAYSKEHPEIPPEILHVQGPLAAIANFQDDGYDTLVVQPTHIAPA
;
A
#
# COMPACT_ATOMS: atom_id res chain seq x y z
N MET A 1 27.78 0.15 61.85
CA MET A 1 27.37 -0.67 60.68
C MET A 1 25.89 -0.54 60.31
N LYS A 2 24.95 -0.39 61.25
CA LYS A 2 23.49 -0.40 60.97
C LYS A 2 22.97 0.73 60.06
N LEU A 3 23.49 1.96 60.17
CA LEU A 3 22.94 3.12 59.43
C LEU A 3 23.27 3.11 57.92
N ARG A 4 24.47 2.65 57.55
CA ARG A 4 24.89 2.53 56.13
C ARG A 4 24.11 1.41 55.42
N THR A 5 23.84 0.31 56.13
CA THR A 5 23.05 -0.81 55.59
C THR A 5 21.58 -0.44 55.39
N VAL A 6 20.99 0.31 56.33
CA VAL A 6 19.61 0.82 56.19
C VAL A 6 19.51 1.83 55.04
N PHE A 7 20.49 2.73 54.92
CA PHE A 7 20.53 3.68 53.81
C PHE A 7 20.61 2.99 52.44
N PHE A 8 21.47 1.97 52.31
CA PHE A 8 21.56 1.17 51.08
C PHE A 8 20.26 0.41 50.77
N ALA A 9 19.60 -0.15 51.78
CA ALA A 9 18.33 -0.86 51.59
C ALA A 9 17.19 0.08 51.13
N VAL A 10 17.14 1.30 51.66
CA VAL A 10 16.14 2.31 51.26
C VAL A 10 16.38 2.79 49.83
N VAL A 11 17.64 3.07 49.46
CA VAL A 11 17.98 3.47 48.08
C VAL A 11 17.66 2.36 47.08
N MET A 12 17.97 1.11 47.42
CA MET A 12 17.65 -0.04 46.58
C MET A 12 16.14 -0.22 46.41
N LEU A 13 15.35 -0.05 47.48
CA LEU A 13 13.89 -0.11 47.43
C LEU A 13 13.28 1.02 46.59
N CYS A 14 13.80 2.25 46.70
CA CYS A 14 13.39 3.37 45.86
C CYS A 14 13.68 3.14 44.36
N MET A 15 14.77 2.43 44.05
CA MET A 15 15.15 2.08 42.68
C MET A 15 14.21 1.04 42.05
N PHE A 16 13.61 0.15 42.86
CA PHE A 16 12.59 -0.80 42.40
C PHE A 16 11.23 -0.14 42.13
N ILE A 17 10.86 0.90 42.89
CA ILE A 17 9.58 1.61 42.71
C ILE A 17 9.62 2.50 41.45
N ALA A 18 10.81 2.90 40.99
CA ALA A 18 10.97 3.70 39.78
C ALA A 18 10.80 2.91 38.46
N GLN A 19 10.58 1.59 38.52
CA GLN A 19 10.32 0.75 37.34
C GLN A 19 8.82 0.65 37.00
N SER A 20 8.05 1.71 37.22
CA SER A 20 6.73 1.83 36.61
C SER A 20 6.92 1.97 35.10
N VAL A 21 7.04 0.84 34.41
CA VAL A 21 6.92 0.74 32.97
C VAL A 21 5.59 1.37 32.62
N THR A 22 5.64 2.57 32.04
CA THR A 22 4.49 3.14 31.34
C THR A 22 4.15 2.13 30.25
N ALA A 23 3.05 1.40 30.43
CA ALA A 23 2.44 0.65 29.35
C ALA A 23 2.01 1.68 28.31
N GLU A 24 2.91 1.98 27.38
CA GLU A 24 2.61 2.76 26.21
C GLU A 24 1.53 1.97 25.48
N GLU A 25 0.28 2.48 25.48
CA GLU A 25 -0.76 1.96 24.62
C GLU A 25 -0.22 2.03 23.20
N HIS A 26 0.23 0.88 22.69
CA HIS A 26 0.76 0.77 21.34
C HIS A 26 -0.42 1.00 20.40
N LYS A 27 -0.70 2.26 20.09
CA LYS A 27 -1.75 2.68 19.19
C LYS A 27 -1.35 2.14 17.81
N VAL A 28 -1.94 1.01 17.42
CA VAL A 28 -1.68 0.41 16.12
C VAL A 28 -2.11 1.43 15.07
N GLU A 29 -1.13 1.97 14.34
CA GLU A 29 -1.40 2.91 13.26
C GLU A 29 -1.95 2.12 12.08
N HIS A 30 -3.26 2.24 11.85
CA HIS A 30 -3.94 1.57 10.75
C HIS A 30 -3.66 2.29 9.43
N LYS A 31 -3.17 1.53 8.44
CA LYS A 31 -2.83 2.05 7.12
C LYS A 31 -3.87 1.65 6.09
N SER A 32 -4.46 2.66 5.45
CA SER A 32 -5.50 2.47 4.43
C SER A 32 -4.95 2.54 3.01
N GLY A 33 -5.46 1.71 2.09
CA GLY A 33 -5.10 1.71 0.68
C GLY A 33 -6.31 1.50 -0.24
N ILE A 34 -6.22 1.99 -1.48
CA ILE A 34 -7.27 1.84 -2.49
C ILE A 34 -6.73 1.02 -3.67
N VAL A 35 -7.44 -0.05 -4.01
CA VAL A 35 -7.21 -0.84 -5.22
C VAL A 35 -8.29 -0.51 -6.24
N LEU A 36 -7.90 0.08 -7.38
CA LEU A 36 -8.80 0.31 -8.51
C LEU A 36 -8.85 -0.93 -9.40
N ALA A 37 -9.89 -1.74 -9.25
CA ALA A 37 -10.09 -2.98 -10.00
C ALA A 37 -10.80 -2.71 -11.33
N MET A 38 -10.03 -2.42 -12.37
CA MET A 38 -10.53 -2.03 -13.69
C MET A 38 -10.57 -3.24 -14.64
N PHE A 39 -11.37 -3.19 -15.72
CA PHE A 39 -11.23 -4.20 -16.79
C PHE A 39 -9.84 -4.14 -17.44
N GLY A 40 -9.37 -2.92 -17.69
CA GLY A 40 -8.10 -2.63 -18.37
C GLY A 40 -8.27 -2.39 -19.87
N THR A 41 -7.24 -1.86 -20.52
CA THR A 41 -7.17 -1.68 -21.98
C THR A 41 -5.75 -1.88 -22.47
N THR A 42 -5.59 -2.26 -23.73
CA THR A 42 -4.30 -2.27 -24.44
C THR A 42 -4.19 -1.15 -25.48
N VAL A 43 -5.28 -0.40 -25.69
CA VAL A 43 -5.32 0.76 -26.57
C VAL A 43 -4.72 1.94 -25.82
N GLU A 44 -3.53 2.37 -26.23
CA GLU A 44 -2.72 3.37 -25.52
C GLU A 44 -3.46 4.70 -25.32
N PRO A 45 -4.12 5.31 -26.33
CA PRO A 45 -4.89 6.53 -26.11
C PRO A 45 -6.04 6.37 -25.09
N ALA A 46 -6.57 5.16 -24.92
CA ALA A 46 -7.64 4.90 -23.96
C ALA A 46 -7.14 4.80 -22.51
N LEU A 47 -5.82 4.67 -22.29
CA LEU A 47 -5.23 4.69 -20.94
C LEU A 47 -5.55 5.98 -20.20
N GLN A 48 -5.67 7.11 -20.92
CA GLN A 48 -5.99 8.40 -20.33
C GLN A 48 -7.25 8.36 -19.48
N GLY A 49 -8.26 7.57 -19.87
CA GLY A 49 -9.47 7.37 -19.07
C GLY A 49 -9.19 6.71 -17.72
N LEU A 50 -8.35 5.66 -17.70
CA LEU A 50 -7.97 4.95 -16.48
C LEU A 50 -7.09 5.81 -15.57
N LEU A 51 -6.13 6.53 -16.17
CA LEU A 51 -5.23 7.46 -15.47
C LEU A 51 -6.02 8.59 -14.80
N ASN A 52 -7.00 9.18 -15.49
CA ASN A 52 -7.86 10.23 -14.94
C ASN A 52 -8.69 9.74 -13.74
N ILE A 53 -9.17 8.48 -13.75
CA ILE A 53 -9.87 7.91 -12.59
C ILE A 53 -8.92 7.83 -11.40
N LYS A 54 -7.71 7.29 -11.59
CA LYS A 54 -6.72 7.21 -10.53
C LYS A 54 -6.33 8.59 -9.99
N GLU A 55 -6.08 9.54 -10.87
CA GLU A 55 -5.75 10.92 -10.50
C GLU A 55 -6.84 11.55 -9.63
N LYS A 56 -8.10 11.42 -10.03
CA LYS A 56 -9.24 11.93 -9.24
C LYS A 56 -9.35 11.26 -7.87
N MET A 57 -9.12 9.95 -7.79
CA MET A 57 -9.12 9.22 -6.52
C MET A 57 -7.97 9.66 -5.62
N ALA A 58 -6.74 9.76 -6.15
CA ALA A 58 -5.59 10.20 -5.39
C ALA A 58 -5.74 11.66 -4.91
N LYS A 59 -6.39 12.52 -5.71
CA LYS A 59 -6.71 13.90 -5.30
C LYS A 59 -7.76 13.97 -4.21
N ALA A 60 -8.75 13.08 -4.23
CA ALA A 60 -9.80 13.02 -3.22
C ALA A 60 -9.30 12.40 -1.89
N TYR A 61 -8.31 11.51 -1.97
CA TYR A 61 -7.75 10.80 -0.82
C TYR A 61 -6.21 10.91 -0.82
N PRO A 62 -5.65 12.11 -0.53
CA PRO A 62 -4.21 12.38 -0.67
C PRO A 62 -3.32 11.52 0.23
N ASP A 63 -3.84 11.13 1.41
CA ASP A 63 -3.11 10.30 2.38
C ASP A 63 -3.34 8.79 2.16
N THR A 64 -4.11 8.40 1.13
CA THR A 64 -4.43 7.00 0.83
C THR A 64 -3.86 6.61 -0.53
N PRO A 65 -2.82 5.77 -0.59
CA PRO A 65 -2.27 5.32 -1.86
C PRO A 65 -3.30 4.58 -2.71
N VAL A 66 -3.27 4.87 -4.00
CA VAL A 66 -4.15 4.28 -5.01
C VAL A 66 -3.32 3.43 -5.97
N ARG A 67 -3.65 2.14 -6.12
CA ARG A 67 -2.98 1.21 -7.05
C ARG A 67 -3.93 0.72 -8.12
N PHE A 68 -3.43 0.59 -9.35
CA PHE A 68 -4.17 -0.11 -10.40
C PHE A 68 -4.18 -1.62 -10.17
N ALA A 69 -5.30 -2.24 -10.52
CA ALA A 69 -5.40 -3.67 -10.77
C ALA A 69 -6.27 -3.91 -12.00
N PHE A 70 -5.79 -4.68 -12.97
CA PHE A 70 -6.60 -5.08 -14.11
C PHE A 70 -7.21 -6.45 -13.86
N THR A 71 -8.51 -6.59 -14.06
CA THR A 71 -9.25 -7.85 -13.90
C THR A 71 -9.05 -8.77 -15.10
N SER A 72 -8.91 -8.24 -16.32
CA SER A 72 -8.69 -9.05 -17.53
C SER A 72 -7.29 -9.64 -17.60
N ASN A 73 -7.20 -10.98 -17.57
CA ASN A 73 -5.94 -11.70 -17.70
C ASN A 73 -5.27 -11.49 -19.07
N ILE A 74 -6.07 -11.35 -20.13
CA ILE A 74 -5.57 -11.13 -21.49
C ILE A 74 -4.85 -9.77 -21.57
N ILE A 75 -5.47 -8.73 -21.03
CA ILE A 75 -4.90 -7.37 -21.02
C ILE A 75 -3.60 -7.36 -20.21
N ARG A 76 -3.56 -7.96 -19.02
CA ARG A 76 -2.32 -8.07 -18.21
C ARG A 76 -1.20 -8.77 -18.96
N LYS A 77 -1.48 -9.90 -19.62
CA LYS A 77 -0.48 -10.64 -20.42
C LYS A 77 0.11 -9.81 -21.56
N ILE A 78 -0.70 -8.96 -22.19
CA ILE A 78 -0.22 -8.08 -23.26
C ILE A 78 0.72 -7.01 -22.67
N TRP A 79 0.36 -6.39 -21.54
CA TRP A 79 1.23 -5.45 -20.86
C TRP A 79 2.54 -6.08 -20.38
N GLN A 80 2.49 -7.28 -19.82
CA GLN A 80 3.70 -8.03 -19.44
C GLN A 80 4.61 -8.30 -20.63
N LYS A 81 4.06 -8.65 -21.81
CA LYS A 81 4.86 -8.81 -23.03
C LYS A 81 5.50 -7.50 -23.48
N ARG A 82 4.74 -6.39 -23.43
CA ARG A 82 5.23 -5.03 -23.74
C ARG A 82 6.34 -4.59 -22.79
N ALA A 83 6.19 -4.86 -21.49
CA ALA A 83 7.19 -4.57 -20.47
C ALA A 83 8.49 -5.37 -20.67
N ALA A 84 8.37 -6.61 -21.16
CA ALA A 84 9.51 -7.45 -21.49
C ALA A 84 10.22 -7.04 -22.80
N ASP A 85 9.66 -6.11 -23.56
CA ASP A 85 10.25 -5.55 -24.79
C ASP A 85 10.89 -4.18 -24.51
N PRO A 86 12.24 -4.10 -24.48
CA PRO A 86 12.94 -2.83 -24.25
C PRO A 86 12.70 -1.79 -25.35
N ALA A 87 12.43 -2.22 -26.59
CA ALA A 87 12.15 -1.30 -27.69
C ALA A 87 10.81 -0.60 -27.46
N TYR A 88 9.77 -1.37 -27.10
CA TYR A 88 8.46 -0.82 -26.79
C TYR A 88 8.53 0.21 -25.65
N SER A 89 9.23 -0.10 -24.56
CA SER A 89 9.34 0.83 -23.42
C SER A 89 10.09 2.13 -23.78
N LYS A 90 11.01 2.06 -24.74
CA LYS A 90 11.75 3.22 -25.25
C LYS A 90 10.92 4.07 -26.21
N GLU A 91 10.08 3.42 -27.02
CA GLU A 91 9.19 4.08 -27.98
C GLU A 91 7.97 4.73 -27.31
N HIS A 92 7.56 4.20 -26.14
CA HIS A 92 6.38 4.64 -25.41
C HIS A 92 6.67 5.16 -23.99
N PRO A 93 7.49 6.23 -23.83
CA PRO A 93 7.84 6.78 -22.52
C PRO A 93 6.65 7.39 -21.78
N GLU A 94 5.54 7.67 -22.47
CA GLU A 94 4.30 8.19 -21.89
C GLU A 94 3.52 7.15 -21.08
N ILE A 95 3.81 5.86 -21.25
CA ILE A 95 3.11 4.79 -20.55
C ILE A 95 3.72 4.63 -19.14
N PRO A 96 2.95 4.80 -18.06
CA PRO A 96 3.49 4.67 -16.72
C PRO A 96 3.99 3.24 -16.43
N PRO A 97 5.08 3.07 -15.66
CA PRO A 97 5.59 1.75 -15.27
C PRO A 97 4.54 0.87 -14.56
N GLU A 98 3.63 1.47 -13.81
CA GLU A 98 2.54 0.77 -13.14
C GLU A 98 1.54 0.12 -14.12
N ILE A 99 1.38 0.68 -15.33
CA ILE A 99 0.57 0.06 -16.40
C ILE A 99 1.34 -1.08 -17.06
N LEU A 100 2.63 -0.87 -17.36
CA LEU A 100 3.50 -1.90 -17.93
C LEU A 100 3.54 -3.16 -17.03
N HIS A 101 3.60 -2.95 -15.72
CA HIS A 101 3.70 -4.03 -14.73
C HIS A 101 2.38 -4.29 -13.99
N VAL A 102 1.25 -3.90 -14.58
CA VAL A 102 -0.06 -3.99 -13.93
C VAL A 102 -0.42 -5.41 -13.53
N GLN A 103 -0.88 -5.57 -12.30
CA GLN A 103 -1.20 -6.85 -11.71
C GLN A 103 -2.73 -7.09 -11.60
N GLY A 104 -3.11 -8.29 -11.21
CA GLY A 104 -4.50 -8.61 -10.88
C GLY A 104 -4.87 -8.14 -9.47
N PRO A 105 -6.18 -8.08 -9.12
CA PRO A 105 -6.61 -7.59 -7.81
C PRO A 105 -5.98 -8.32 -6.62
N LEU A 106 -5.87 -9.65 -6.68
CA LEU A 106 -5.27 -10.43 -5.60
C LEU A 106 -3.82 -10.05 -5.31
N ALA A 107 -3.02 -9.86 -6.36
CA ALA A 107 -1.61 -9.47 -6.20
C ALA A 107 -1.47 -8.02 -5.75
N ALA A 108 -2.33 -7.10 -6.24
CA ALA A 108 -2.35 -5.73 -5.76
C ALA A 108 -2.70 -5.63 -4.26
N ILE A 109 -3.66 -6.45 -3.81
CA ILE A 109 -4.03 -6.59 -2.39
C ILE A 109 -2.87 -7.18 -1.59
N ALA A 110 -2.24 -8.26 -2.07
CA ALA A 110 -1.11 -8.88 -1.39
C ALA A 110 0.05 -7.90 -1.23
N ASN A 111 0.43 -7.15 -2.28
CA ASN A 111 1.49 -6.15 -2.16
C ASN A 111 1.13 -5.05 -1.15
N PHE A 112 -0.14 -4.64 -1.08
CA PHE A 112 -0.56 -3.69 -0.05
C PHE A 112 -0.37 -4.28 1.36
N GLN A 113 -0.72 -5.54 1.57
CA GLN A 113 -0.51 -6.22 2.85
C GLN A 113 0.97 -6.34 3.18
N ASP A 114 1.82 -6.69 2.21
CA ASP A 114 3.28 -6.76 2.36
C ASP A 114 3.88 -5.39 2.74
N ASP A 115 3.29 -4.30 2.23
CA ASP A 115 3.66 -2.93 2.57
C ASP A 115 3.08 -2.44 3.92
N GLY A 116 2.37 -3.30 4.64
CA GLY A 116 1.80 -3.02 5.96
C GLY A 116 0.45 -2.31 5.97
N TYR A 117 -0.28 -2.33 4.85
CA TYR A 117 -1.65 -1.81 4.79
C TYR A 117 -2.64 -2.89 5.24
N ASP A 118 -3.43 -2.57 6.27
CA ASP A 118 -4.38 -3.50 6.90
C ASP A 118 -5.84 -3.22 6.52
N THR A 119 -6.11 -2.03 5.96
CA THR A 119 -7.45 -1.58 5.61
C THR A 119 -7.48 -1.26 4.12
N LEU A 120 -8.23 -2.02 3.33
CA LEU A 120 -8.25 -1.85 1.88
C LEU A 120 -9.65 -1.62 1.34
N VAL A 121 -9.79 -0.61 0.49
CA VAL A 121 -10.98 -0.40 -0.33
C VAL A 121 -10.68 -0.92 -1.73
N VAL A 122 -11.45 -1.91 -2.18
CA VAL A 122 -11.42 -2.37 -3.57
C VAL A 122 -12.56 -1.69 -4.30
N GLN A 123 -12.23 -0.84 -5.28
CA GLN A 123 -13.19 -0.12 -6.09
C GLN A 123 -13.17 -0.65 -7.52
N PRO A 124 -14.16 -1.48 -7.91
CA PRO A 124 -14.37 -1.84 -9.30
C PRO A 124 -14.81 -0.62 -10.12
N THR A 125 -14.44 -0.58 -11.39
CA THR A 125 -14.91 0.44 -12.34
C THR A 125 -15.78 -0.15 -13.45
N HIS A 126 -16.30 -1.36 -13.25
CA HIS A 126 -17.20 -2.03 -14.17
C HIS A 126 -18.57 -1.34 -14.15
N ILE A 127 -19.23 -1.29 -15.31
CA ILE A 127 -20.55 -0.67 -15.46
C ILE A 127 -21.65 -1.56 -14.88
N ALA A 128 -21.46 -2.87 -14.95
CA ALA A 128 -22.35 -3.88 -14.40
C ALA A 128 -21.60 -4.74 -13.35
N PRO A 129 -22.31 -5.34 -12.39
CA PRO A 129 -21.73 -6.32 -11.48
C PRO A 129 -21.06 -7.44 -12.27
N ALA A 130 -19.80 -7.71 -11.92
CA ALA A 130 -18.97 -8.77 -12.50
C ALA A 130 -19.01 -10.03 -11.64
#